data_AF-A0A948CST2-F1
#
_entry.id   AF-A0A948CST2-F1
#
_cell.length_a   1.000
_cell.length_b   1.000
_cell.length_c   1.000
_cell.angle_alpha   90.00
_cell.angle_beta   90.00
_cell.angle_gamma   90.00
#
_symmetry.space_group_name_H-M   'P 1'
#
loop_
_entity.id
_entity.type
_entity.pdbx_description
1 polymer ?
#
loop_
_entity_poly.entity_id
_entity_poly.type
_entity_poly.pdbx_seq_one_letter_code
_entity_poly.pdbx_strand_id
1 'polypeptide(L)' 'MENEHNKLYPEDQAKVDAYLKQGYNNVERKPYRPLKLLGILLIMVSTISAGALLLAWMSGIH' A
#
# COMPACT_ATOMS: atom_id res chain seq x y z
N MET A 1 -2.88 -2.56 -31.67
CA MET A 1 -4.26 -2.85 -32.09
C MET A 1 -5.16 -2.37 -30.95
N GLU A 2 -5.87 -1.28 -31.16
CA GLU A 2 -6.91 -0.86 -30.21
C GLU A 2 -8.00 -1.94 -30.22
N ASN A 3 -8.29 -2.54 -29.07
CA ASN A 3 -9.28 -3.62 -28.96
C ASN A 3 -10.68 -3.01 -29.10
N GLU A 4 -11.18 -2.85 -30.33
CA GLU A 4 -12.54 -2.35 -30.60
C GLU A 4 -13.62 -3.18 -29.88
N HIS A 5 -13.36 -4.47 -29.64
CA HIS A 5 -14.25 -5.36 -28.89
C HIS A 5 -14.47 -4.98 -27.41
N ASN A 6 -13.63 -4.11 -26.83
CA ASN A 6 -13.76 -3.67 -25.44
C ASN A 6 -14.31 -2.24 -25.30
N LYS A 7 -14.73 -1.61 -26.39
CA LYS A 7 -15.27 -0.25 -26.36
C LYS A 7 -16.75 -0.29 -26.04
N LEU A 8 -17.13 0.33 -24.92
CA LEU A 8 -18.53 0.49 -24.55
C LEU A 8 -19.23 1.39 -25.56
N TYR A 9 -20.50 1.09 -25.84
CA TYR A 9 -21.36 2.02 -26.55
C TYR A 9 -21.50 3.32 -25.73
N PRO A 10 -21.76 4.47 -26.39
CA PRO A 10 -21.79 5.78 -25.71
C PRO A 10 -22.75 5.83 -24.51
N GLU A 11 -23.90 5.17 -24.59
CA GLU A 11 -24.88 5.08 -23.52
C GLU A 11 -24.37 4.31 -22.29
N ASP A 12 -23.57 3.27 -22.50
CA ASP A 12 -23.02 2.46 -21.43
C ASP A 12 -21.80 3.14 -20.81
N GLN A 13 -20.99 3.83 -21.63
CA GLN A 13 -19.91 4.68 -21.15
C GLN A 13 -20.46 5.79 -20.23
N ALA A 14 -21.58 6.41 -20.60
CA ALA A 14 -22.21 7.46 -19.78
C ALA A 14 -22.66 6.95 -18.40
N LYS A 15 -23.16 5.72 -18.31
CA LYS A 15 -23.53 5.08 -17.03
C LYS A 15 -22.29 4.83 -16.16
N VAL A 16 -21.20 4.34 -16.75
CA VAL A 16 -19.92 4.11 -16.06
C VAL A 16 -19.36 5.43 -15.54
N ASP A 17 -19.34 6.47 -16.37
CA ASP A 17 -18.84 7.78 -15.98
C ASP A 17 -19.65 8.40 -14.85
N ALA A 18 -20.98 8.27 -14.89
CA ALA A 18 -21.87 8.71 -13.82
C ALA A 18 -21.58 7.96 -12.51
N TYR A 19 -21.40 6.63 -12.57
CA TYR A 19 -21.08 5.81 -11.41
C TYR A 19 -19.71 6.16 -10.80
N LEU A 20 -18.67 6.33 -11.63
CA LEU A 20 -17.33 6.71 -11.16
C LEU A 20 -17.32 8.10 -10.49
N LYS A 21 -18.22 9.01 -10.89
CA LYS A 21 -18.39 10.34 -10.29
C LYS A 21 -19.21 10.34 -8.99
N GLN A 22 -20.00 9.30 -8.69
CA GLN A 22 -20.83 9.22 -7.48
C GLN A 22 -20.04 9.07 -6.16
N GLY A 23 -18.71 8.98 -6.22
CA GLY A 23 -17.88 9.60 -5.18
C GLY A 23 -17.66 8.80 -3.89
N TYR A 24 -18.04 7.53 -3.81
CA TYR A 24 -17.62 6.69 -2.69
C TYR A 24 -16.14 6.26 -2.77
N ASN A 25 -15.59 6.15 -3.99
CA ASN A 25 -14.23 5.66 -4.22
C ASN A 25 -13.20 6.76 -4.53
N ASN A 26 -13.60 8.04 -4.48
CA ASN A 26 -12.68 9.16 -4.66
C ASN A 26 -12.10 9.58 -3.32
N VAL A 27 -11.09 8.84 -2.89
CA VAL A 27 -10.31 9.15 -1.69
C VAL A 27 -9.04 9.90 -2.10
N GLU A 28 -8.64 10.90 -1.31
CA GLU A 28 -7.35 11.56 -1.49
C GLU A 28 -6.23 10.53 -1.32
N ARG A 29 -5.65 10.10 -2.45
CA ARG A 29 -4.59 9.08 -2.45
C ARG A 29 -3.29 9.76 -2.07
N LYS A 30 -2.88 9.62 -0.82
CA LYS A 30 -1.53 9.98 -0.42
C LYS A 30 -0.52 9.23 -1.29
N PRO A 31 0.51 9.89 -1.84
CA PRO A 31 1.52 9.23 -2.67
C PRO A 31 2.16 8.10 -1.88
N TYR A 32 2.16 6.90 -2.47
CA TYR A 32 2.78 5.73 -1.88
C TYR A 32 4.30 5.91 -1.80
N ARG A 33 4.88 5.74 -0.60
CA ARG A 33 6.32 5.94 -0.34
C ARG A 33 6.94 4.62 0.14
N PRO A 34 7.27 3.68 -0.78
CA PRO A 34 7.67 2.32 -0.41
C PRO A 34 8.92 2.28 0.47
N LEU A 35 9.92 3.11 0.16
CA LEU A 35 11.16 3.17 0.95
C LEU A 35 10.93 3.64 2.39
N LYS A 36 9.95 4.53 2.61
CA LYS A 36 9.58 4.97 3.96
C LYS A 36 8.99 3.82 4.78
N LEU A 37 8.13 3.02 4.16
CA LEU A 37 7.53 1.86 4.82
C LEU A 37 8.58 0.80 5.16
N LEU A 38 9.48 0.51 4.21
CA LEU A 38 10.60 -0.40 4.44
C LEU A 38 11.53 0.10 5.55
N GLY A 39 11.83 1.40 5.60
CA GLY A 39 12.65 1.98 6.67
C GLY A 39 12.03 1.83 8.05
N ILE A 40 10.72 2.06 8.17
CA ILE A 40 9.99 1.85 9.44
C ILE A 40 10.06 0.38 9.87
N LEU A 41 9.85 -0.55 8.93
CA LEU A 41 9.92 -1.98 9.20
C LEU A 41 11.31 -2.39 9.68
N LEU A 42 12.37 -1.93 9.00
CA LEU A 42 13.76 -2.20 9.40
C LEU A 42 14.03 -1.70 10.81
N ILE A 43 13.64 -0.46 11.13
CA ILE A 43 13.83 0.10 12.47
C ILE A 43 13.15 -0.77 13.53
N MET A 44 11.89 -1.19 13.30
CA MET A 44 11.15 -2.00 14.27
C MET A 44 11.85 -3.35 14.50
N VAL A 45 12.18 -4.06 13.42
CA VAL A 45 12.83 -5.39 13.52
C VAL A 45 14.21 -5.26 14.19
N SER A 46 15.03 -4.30 13.76
CA SER A 46 16.36 -4.07 14.36
C SER A 46 16.28 -3.73 15.85
N THR A 47 15.28 -2.94 16.26
CA THR A 47 15.09 -2.59 17.68
C THR A 47 14.77 -3.83 18.52
N ILE A 48 13.86 -4.68 18.03
CA ILE A 48 13.50 -5.93 18.71
C ILE A 48 14.70 -6.87 18.76
N SER A 49 15.42 -7.06 17.65
CA SER A 49 16.61 -7.90 17.59
C SER A 49 17.70 -7.41 18.56
N ALA A 50 17.99 -6.10 18.56
CA ALA A 50 18.96 -5.52 19.49
C ALA A 50 18.52 -5.72 20.95
N GLY A 51 17.25 -5.48 21.26
CA GLY A 51 16.69 -5.71 22.59
C GLY A 51 16.82 -7.17 23.04
N ALA A 52 16.51 -8.13 22.16
CA ALA A 52 16.66 -9.55 22.45
C ALA A 52 18.12 -9.94 22.73
N LEU A 53 19.06 -9.43 21.93
CA LEU A 53 20.50 -9.67 22.15
C LEU A 53 21.01 -9.04 23.45
N LEU A 54 20.53 -7.84 23.80
CA LEU A 54 20.87 -7.20 25.07
C LEU A 54 20.36 -8.02 26.27
N LEU A 55 19.12 -8.51 26.21
CA LEU A 55 18.55 -9.37 27.25
C LEU A 55 19.32 -10.70 27.36
N ALA A 56 19.66 -11.32 26.22
CA ALA A 56 20.48 -12.53 26.21
C ALA A 56 21.83 -12.29 26.88
N TRP A 57 22.52 -11.19 26.51
CA TRP A 57 23.80 -10.82 27.10
C TRP A 57 23.71 -10.58 28.62
N MET A 58 22.68 -9.88 29.09
CA MET A 58 22.47 -9.65 30.52
C MET A 58 22.06 -10.91 31.30
N SER A 59 21.41 -11.87 30.64
CA SER A 59 20.96 -13.12 31.28
C SER A 59 22.08 -14.15 31.46
N GLY A 60 23.28 -13.90 30.91
CA GLY A 60 24.40 -14.83 30.94
C GLY A 60 24.21 -16.08 30.08
N ILE A 61 23.15 -16.10 29.25
CA ILE A 61 22.93 -17.11 28.23
C ILE A 61 23.82 -16.73 27.05
N HIS A 62 24.95 -17.41 26.91
CA HIS A 62 25.88 -17.29 25.79
C HIS A 62 25.95 -18.61 25.03
#